data_AF-A0A316W3Y2-F1
#
_entry.id   AF-A0A316W3Y2-F1
#
_cell.length_a   1.000
_cell.length_b   1.000
_cell.length_c   1.000
_cell.angle_alpha   90.00
_cell.angle_beta   90.00
_cell.angle_gamma   90.00
#
_symmetry.space_group_name_H-M   'P 1'
#
loop_
_entity.id
_entity.type
_entity.pdbx_description
1 polymer ?
#
loop_
_entity_poly.entity_id
_entity_poly.type
_entity_poly.pdbx_seq_one_letter_code
_entity_poly.pdbx_strand_id
1 'polypeptide(L)'
;MERAADDDFDANKERRLATAKLRMLPSVVEVMQKQSLQQSMMDNNFLSGVRRWLEPLGDRSLPSLTIQNALFPLLEKLEIDTMTLKQSGLGKIVLFYTKCGRVSLDIKRIANKLIESWTRPILKRDASERAQKAAMAERAKKMREAEKERRRELGEMVDDDEEVEELAAAAAAAGGGGEHGKDAAQIKLNRFKRRLREGKK
;
A
#
# COMPACT_ATOMS: atom_id res chain seq x y z
N MET A 1 -20.70 -19.57 -9.96
CA MET A 1 -20.96 -18.41 -9.09
C MET A 1 -21.14 -17.11 -9.87
N GLU A 2 -20.23 -16.76 -10.78
CA GLU A 2 -20.31 -15.50 -11.55
C GLU A 2 -21.60 -15.39 -12.38
N ARG A 3 -21.96 -16.43 -13.14
CA ARG A 3 -23.25 -16.47 -13.87
C ARG A 3 -24.46 -16.18 -12.98
N ALA A 4 -24.55 -16.79 -11.79
CA ALA A 4 -25.65 -16.53 -10.86
C ALA A 4 -25.65 -15.08 -10.34
N ALA A 5 -24.50 -14.41 -10.27
CA ALA A 5 -24.44 -12.99 -9.93
C ALA A 5 -24.89 -12.11 -11.09
N ASP A 6 -24.56 -12.47 -12.33
CA ASP A 6 -24.97 -11.76 -13.53
C ASP A 6 -26.48 -11.95 -13.79
N ASP A 7 -27.00 -13.16 -13.66
CA ASP A 7 -28.44 -13.45 -13.74
C ASP A 7 -29.25 -12.60 -12.75
N ASP A 8 -28.75 -12.48 -11.51
CA ASP A 8 -29.38 -11.65 -10.49
C ASP A 8 -29.22 -10.15 -10.76
N PHE A 9 -28.12 -9.74 -11.39
CA PHE A 9 -27.90 -8.35 -11.80
C PHE A 9 -28.91 -7.95 -12.88
N ASP A 10 -29.08 -8.78 -13.90
CA ASP A 10 -30.03 -8.57 -14.99
C ASP A 10 -31.47 -8.64 -14.48
N ALA A 11 -31.80 -9.60 -13.60
CA ALA A 11 -33.11 -9.67 -12.96
C ALA A 11 -33.44 -8.38 -12.19
N ASN A 12 -32.49 -7.85 -11.39
CA ASN A 12 -32.71 -6.59 -10.67
C ASN A 12 -32.87 -5.40 -11.61
N LYS A 13 -32.08 -5.33 -12.68
CA LYS A 13 -32.19 -4.28 -13.71
C LYS A 13 -33.58 -4.29 -14.36
N GLU A 14 -34.14 -5.46 -14.59
CA GLU A 14 -35.49 -5.67 -15.12
C GLU A 14 -36.59 -5.60 -14.05
N ARG A 15 -36.26 -5.27 -12.79
CA ARG A 15 -37.19 -5.25 -11.64
C ARG A 15 -37.87 -6.59 -11.38
N ARG A 16 -37.22 -7.69 -11.72
CA ARG A 16 -37.62 -9.07 -11.40
C ARG A 16 -36.90 -9.54 -10.13
N LEU A 17 -37.49 -10.54 -9.48
CA LEU A 17 -36.90 -11.15 -8.29
C LEU A 17 -35.59 -11.87 -8.64
N ALA A 18 -34.51 -11.43 -8.01
CA ALA A 18 -33.18 -12.04 -8.09
C ALA A 18 -33.08 -13.21 -7.09
N THR A 19 -33.00 -14.44 -7.61
CA THR A 19 -33.00 -15.68 -6.80
C THR A 19 -31.85 -16.63 -7.13
N ALA A 20 -31.07 -16.37 -8.18
CA ALA A 20 -30.04 -17.27 -8.66
C ALA A 20 -28.92 -17.45 -7.61
N LYS A 21 -28.46 -16.37 -6.98
CA LYS A 21 -27.47 -16.48 -5.89
C LYS A 21 -28.03 -17.26 -4.70
N LEU A 22 -29.27 -17.00 -4.30
CA LEU A 22 -29.90 -17.70 -3.17
C LEU A 22 -30.05 -19.20 -3.44
N ARG A 23 -30.40 -19.60 -4.66
CA ARG A 23 -30.50 -21.01 -5.06
C ARG A 23 -29.14 -21.71 -5.05
N MET A 24 -28.07 -21.02 -5.43
CA MET A 24 -26.72 -21.60 -5.48
C MET A 24 -25.99 -21.57 -4.12
N LEU A 25 -26.45 -20.72 -3.18
CA LEU A 25 -25.78 -20.50 -1.90
C LEU A 25 -25.48 -21.77 -1.09
N PRO A 26 -26.38 -22.78 -0.97
CA PRO A 26 -26.08 -24.00 -0.22
C PRO A 26 -24.87 -24.75 -0.76
N SER A 27 -24.74 -24.86 -2.09
CA SER A 27 -23.61 -25.52 -2.74
C SER A 27 -22.30 -24.74 -2.53
N VAL A 28 -22.37 -23.41 -2.58
CA VAL A 28 -21.20 -22.54 -2.29
C VAL A 28 -20.73 -22.72 -0.86
N VAL A 29 -21.65 -22.73 0.10
CA VAL A 29 -21.35 -22.94 1.53
C VAL A 29 -20.71 -24.30 1.74
N GLU A 30 -21.25 -25.36 1.15
CA GLU A 30 -20.69 -26.71 1.25
C GLU A 30 -19.25 -26.79 0.74
N VAL A 31 -18.97 -26.17 -0.42
CA VAL A 31 -17.63 -26.14 -1.01
C VAL A 31 -16.66 -25.35 -0.12
N MET A 32 -17.07 -24.17 0.37
CA MET A 32 -16.23 -23.33 1.24
C MET A 32 -15.91 -23.98 2.59
N GLN A 33 -16.75 -24.89 3.08
CA GLN A 33 -16.53 -25.61 4.33
C GLN A 33 -15.51 -26.75 4.21
N LYS A 34 -15.25 -27.26 3.00
CA LYS A 34 -14.35 -28.39 2.76
C LYS A 34 -12.90 -27.90 2.68
N GLN A 35 -12.14 -28.08 3.76
CA GLN A 35 -10.70 -27.75 3.81
C GLN A 35 -9.89 -28.45 2.72
N SER A 36 -10.23 -29.69 2.36
CA SER A 36 -9.57 -30.44 1.28
C SER A 36 -9.70 -29.77 -0.10
N LEU A 37 -10.70 -28.90 -0.29
CA LEU A 37 -10.91 -28.16 -1.54
C LEU A 37 -10.26 -26.77 -1.50
N GLN A 38 -9.72 -26.32 -0.36
CA GLN A 38 -9.25 -24.95 -0.19
C GLN A 38 -8.16 -24.57 -1.19
N GLN A 39 -7.13 -25.40 -1.36
CA GLN A 39 -6.08 -25.12 -2.33
C GLN A 39 -6.65 -24.99 -3.76
N SER A 40 -7.48 -25.95 -4.16
CA SER A 40 -8.16 -25.93 -5.46
C SER A 40 -9.05 -24.69 -5.66
N MET A 41 -9.74 -24.24 -4.60
CA MET A 41 -10.50 -22.99 -4.64
C MET A 41 -9.61 -21.78 -4.91
N MET A 42 -8.44 -21.70 -4.27
CA MET A 42 -7.50 -20.59 -4.49
C MET A 42 -6.94 -20.62 -5.91
N ASP A 43 -6.51 -21.79 -6.38
CA ASP A 43 -5.91 -21.98 -7.70
C ASP A 43 -6.90 -21.64 -8.84
N ASN A 44 -8.18 -21.92 -8.64
CA ASN A 44 -9.24 -21.65 -9.62
C ASN A 44 -9.92 -20.27 -9.44
N ASN A 45 -9.29 -19.35 -8.71
CA ASN A 45 -9.80 -17.98 -8.49
C ASN A 45 -11.25 -17.94 -7.95
N PHE A 46 -11.64 -18.91 -7.12
CA PHE A 46 -12.99 -19.02 -6.56
C PHE A 46 -13.42 -17.73 -5.82
N LEU A 47 -12.46 -17.06 -5.17
CA LEU A 47 -12.69 -15.81 -4.45
C LEU A 47 -13.15 -14.66 -5.34
N SER A 48 -12.91 -14.70 -6.65
CA SER A 48 -13.52 -13.75 -7.62
C SER A 48 -15.05 -13.86 -7.61
N GLY A 49 -15.57 -15.09 -7.62
CA GLY A 49 -17.01 -15.35 -7.50
C GLY A 49 -17.58 -14.87 -6.17
N VAL A 50 -16.85 -15.10 -5.07
CA VAL A 50 -17.25 -14.61 -3.74
C VAL A 50 -17.27 -13.08 -3.70
N ARG A 51 -16.23 -12.43 -4.25
CA ARG A 51 -16.19 -10.96 -4.40
C ARG A 51 -17.42 -10.48 -5.15
N ARG A 52 -17.71 -11.06 -6.32
CA ARG A 52 -18.85 -10.68 -7.17
C ARG A 52 -20.19 -10.80 -6.45
N TRP A 53 -20.34 -11.79 -5.57
CA TRP A 53 -21.55 -11.97 -4.75
C TRP A 53 -21.70 -10.94 -3.63
N LEU A 54 -20.58 -10.40 -3.14
CA LEU A 54 -20.52 -9.39 -2.09
C LEU A 54 -20.50 -7.95 -2.63
N GLU A 55 -20.37 -7.76 -3.94
CA GLU A 55 -20.43 -6.43 -4.55
C GLU A 55 -21.82 -5.80 -4.38
N PRO A 56 -21.88 -4.48 -4.09
CA PRO A 56 -23.13 -3.74 -4.18
C PRO A 56 -23.74 -3.87 -5.58
N LEU A 57 -25.05 -3.97 -5.66
CA LEU A 57 -25.78 -4.08 -6.92
C LEU A 57 -25.81 -2.71 -7.64
N GLY A 58 -26.30 -2.70 -8.88
CA GLY A 58 -26.36 -1.48 -9.70
C GLY A 58 -27.22 -0.36 -9.11
N ASP A 59 -28.20 -0.70 -8.27
CA ASP A 59 -29.02 0.24 -7.50
C ASP A 59 -28.36 0.68 -6.18
N ARG A 60 -27.11 0.27 -5.94
CA ARG A 60 -26.34 0.45 -4.71
C ARG A 60 -26.90 -0.32 -3.51
N SER A 61 -27.84 -1.25 -3.70
CA SER A 61 -28.25 -2.17 -2.63
C SER A 61 -27.13 -3.14 -2.30
N LEU A 62 -27.12 -3.63 -1.05
CA LEU A 62 -26.24 -4.71 -0.64
C LEU A 62 -26.87 -6.05 -1.02
N PRO A 63 -26.08 -7.10 -1.25
CA PRO A 63 -26.62 -8.46 -1.37
C PRO A 63 -27.43 -8.82 -0.11
N SER A 64 -28.32 -9.80 -0.20
CA SER A 64 -29.20 -10.16 0.91
C SER A 64 -28.43 -10.52 2.19
N LEU A 65 -29.02 -10.23 3.36
CA LEU A 65 -28.42 -10.58 4.66
C LEU A 65 -28.11 -12.08 4.77
N THR A 66 -28.92 -12.94 4.14
CA THR A 66 -28.67 -14.39 4.06
C THR A 66 -27.33 -14.70 3.42
N ILE A 67 -27.01 -14.06 2.29
CA ILE A 67 -25.72 -14.24 1.60
C ILE A 67 -24.58 -13.70 2.48
N GLN A 68 -24.75 -12.53 3.08
CA GLN A 68 -23.73 -11.92 3.93
C GLN A 68 -23.42 -12.81 5.15
N ASN A 69 -24.45 -13.24 5.88
CA ASN A 69 -24.32 -14.08 7.07
C ASN A 69 -23.75 -15.47 6.76
N ALA A 70 -23.95 -15.99 5.54
CA ALA A 70 -23.36 -17.25 5.12
C ALA A 70 -21.87 -17.10 4.77
N LEU A 71 -21.49 -16.05 4.04
CA LEU A 71 -20.14 -15.92 3.48
C LEU A 71 -19.11 -15.36 4.47
N PHE A 72 -19.44 -14.33 5.25
CA PHE A 72 -18.46 -13.67 6.12
C PHE A 72 -17.83 -14.61 7.17
N PRO A 73 -18.60 -15.45 7.90
CA PRO A 73 -18.02 -16.39 8.85
C PRO A 73 -17.15 -17.46 8.19
N LEU A 74 -17.42 -17.82 6.93
CA LEU A 74 -16.59 -18.76 6.17
C LEU A 74 -15.28 -18.11 5.74
N LEU A 75 -15.33 -16.84 5.30
CA LEU A 75 -14.13 -16.07 4.98
C LEU A 75 -13.18 -15.93 6.17
N GLU A 76 -13.69 -15.80 7.40
CA GLU A 76 -12.86 -15.75 8.62
C GLU A 76 -12.09 -17.06 8.87
N LYS A 77 -12.59 -18.19 8.38
CA LYS A 77 -11.96 -19.51 8.56
C LYS A 77 -10.98 -19.90 7.46
N LEU A 78 -11.01 -19.19 6.33
CA LEU A 78 -10.14 -19.48 5.20
C LEU A 78 -8.78 -18.82 5.38
N GLU A 79 -7.73 -19.59 5.14
CA GLU A 79 -6.37 -19.07 5.02
C GLU A 79 -6.19 -18.58 3.58
N ILE A 80 -6.10 -17.25 3.43
CA ILE A 80 -6.03 -16.57 2.12
C ILE A 80 -4.70 -15.82 2.04
N ASP A 81 -3.89 -16.20 1.04
CA ASP A 81 -2.62 -15.54 0.78
C ASP A 81 -2.79 -14.15 0.18
N THR A 82 -1.78 -13.30 0.42
CA THR A 82 -1.77 -11.92 -0.10
C THR A 82 -1.85 -11.87 -1.63
N MET A 83 -1.27 -12.84 -2.34
CA MET A 83 -1.32 -12.93 -3.80
C MET A 83 -2.75 -13.20 -4.29
N THR A 84 -3.39 -14.25 -3.77
CA THR A 84 -4.77 -14.63 -4.12
C THR A 84 -5.77 -13.54 -3.74
N LEU A 85 -5.56 -12.86 -2.61
CA LEU A 85 -6.38 -11.72 -2.20
C LEU A 85 -6.28 -10.56 -3.19
N LYS A 86 -5.07 -10.26 -3.69
CA LYS A 86 -4.85 -9.22 -4.70
C LYS A 86 -5.48 -9.59 -6.04
N GLN A 87 -5.30 -10.84 -6.49
CA GLN A 87 -5.83 -11.35 -7.76
C GLN A 87 -7.37 -11.33 -7.79
N SER A 88 -8.02 -11.83 -6.73
CA SER A 88 -9.48 -11.84 -6.63
C SER A 88 -10.07 -10.43 -6.44
N GLY A 89 -9.32 -9.51 -5.84
CA GLY A 89 -9.79 -8.16 -5.50
C GLY A 89 -10.76 -8.12 -4.31
N LEU A 90 -10.94 -9.24 -3.60
CA LEU A 90 -11.89 -9.38 -2.49
C LEU A 90 -11.63 -8.37 -1.36
N GLY A 91 -10.35 -8.04 -1.09
CA GLY A 91 -9.97 -7.11 -0.03
C GLY A 91 -10.61 -5.71 -0.17
N LYS A 92 -10.81 -5.22 -1.40
CA LYS A 92 -11.48 -3.92 -1.64
C LYS A 92 -12.94 -3.95 -1.22
N ILE A 93 -13.63 -5.05 -1.51
CA ILE A 93 -15.03 -5.23 -1.13
C ILE A 93 -15.16 -5.37 0.37
N VAL A 94 -14.33 -6.17 1.02
CA VAL A 94 -14.37 -6.30 2.50
C VAL A 94 -14.07 -4.96 3.18
N LEU A 95 -13.15 -4.15 2.64
CA LEU A 95 -12.90 -2.79 3.14
C LEU A 95 -14.11 -1.87 2.97
N PHE A 96 -14.91 -2.04 1.91
CA PHE A 96 -16.16 -1.32 1.78
C PHE A 96 -17.16 -1.71 2.89
N TYR A 97 -17.25 -2.99 3.26
CA TYR A 97 -18.11 -3.45 4.35
C TYR A 97 -17.73 -2.87 5.72
N THR A 98 -16.45 -2.57 5.97
CA THR A 98 -16.04 -1.92 7.23
C THR A 98 -16.49 -0.46 7.31
N LYS A 99 -16.73 0.19 6.17
CA LYS A 99 -17.13 1.60 6.09
C LYS A 99 -18.64 1.79 5.88
N CYS A 100 -19.34 0.79 5.36
CA CYS A 100 -20.75 0.91 5.03
C CYS A 100 -21.64 0.99 6.28
N GLY A 101 -22.47 2.04 6.39
CA GLY A 101 -23.41 2.23 7.50
C GLY A 101 -24.65 1.34 7.45
N ARG A 102 -24.91 0.65 6.33
CA ARG A 102 -26.08 -0.24 6.13
C ARG A 102 -25.79 -1.71 6.48
N VAL A 103 -24.56 -2.03 6.84
CA VAL A 103 -24.13 -3.38 7.18
C VAL A 103 -24.39 -3.65 8.66
N SER A 104 -24.85 -4.87 8.99
CA SER A 104 -25.02 -5.30 10.39
C SER A 104 -23.71 -5.22 11.18
N LEU A 105 -23.79 -4.93 12.48
CA LEU A 105 -22.62 -4.83 13.35
C LEU A 105 -21.80 -6.13 13.38
N ASP A 106 -22.44 -7.29 13.33
CA ASP A 106 -21.75 -8.57 13.37
C ASP A 106 -20.90 -8.82 12.13
N ILE A 107 -21.46 -8.54 10.95
CA ILE A 107 -20.72 -8.60 9.68
C ILE A 107 -19.60 -7.57 9.67
N LYS A 108 -19.86 -6.36 10.18
CA LYS A 108 -18.86 -5.29 10.26
C LYS A 108 -17.68 -5.68 11.16
N ARG A 109 -17.92 -6.38 12.28
CA ARG A 109 -16.87 -6.91 13.15
C ARG A 109 -15.99 -7.93 12.41
N ILE A 110 -16.60 -8.88 11.71
CA ILE A 110 -15.87 -9.88 10.92
C ILE A 110 -15.04 -9.20 9.82
N ALA A 111 -15.63 -8.26 9.08
CA ALA A 111 -14.94 -7.51 8.04
C ALA A 111 -13.71 -6.76 8.59
N ASN A 112 -13.82 -6.13 9.77
CA ASN A 112 -12.68 -5.46 10.40
C ASN A 112 -11.54 -6.44 10.76
N LYS A 113 -11.88 -7.59 11.36
CA LYS A 113 -10.89 -8.64 11.66
C LYS A 113 -10.20 -9.15 10.40
N LEU A 114 -10.95 -9.38 9.33
CA LEU A 114 -10.40 -9.83 8.04
C LEU A 114 -9.41 -8.82 7.48
N ILE A 115 -9.77 -7.53 7.47
CA ILE A 115 -8.87 -6.46 7.00
C ILE A 115 -7.61 -6.41 7.86
N GLU A 116 -7.73 -6.50 9.19
CA GLU A 116 -6.56 -6.52 10.07
C GLU A 116 -5.65 -7.72 9.77
N SER A 117 -6.23 -8.92 9.66
CA SER A 117 -5.51 -10.16 9.37
C SER A 117 -4.78 -10.09 8.03
N TRP A 118 -5.45 -9.63 6.97
CA TRP A 118 -4.91 -9.60 5.62
C TRP A 118 -3.90 -8.47 5.38
N THR A 119 -4.03 -7.34 6.09
CA THR A 119 -3.11 -6.21 5.92
C THR A 119 -1.86 -6.33 6.77
N ARG A 120 -1.92 -7.03 7.91
CA ARG A 120 -0.80 -7.18 8.86
C ARG A 120 0.49 -7.74 8.20
N PRO A 121 0.47 -8.77 7.35
CA PRO A 121 1.67 -9.25 6.65
C PRO A 121 2.29 -8.21 5.72
N ILE A 122 1.44 -7.42 5.03
CA ILE A 122 1.87 -6.38 4.10
C ILE A 122 2.60 -5.27 4.86
N LEU A 123 1.99 -4.78 5.94
CA LEU A 123 2.54 -3.68 6.75
C LEU A 123 3.85 -4.05 7.45
N LYS A 124 4.00 -5.31 7.92
CA LYS A 124 5.25 -5.80 8.51
C LYS A 124 6.39 -5.82 7.50
N ARG A 125 6.11 -6.23 6.27
CA ARG A 125 7.11 -6.22 5.18
C ARG A 125 7.58 -4.80 4.87
N ASP A 126 6.64 -3.86 4.74
CA ASP A 126 6.97 -2.46 4.45
C ASP A 126 7.73 -1.78 5.60
N ALA A 127 7.51 -2.20 6.85
CA ALA A 127 8.29 -1.75 7.99
C ALA A 127 9.72 -2.28 7.95
N SER A 128 9.91 -3.56 7.62
CA SER A 128 11.23 -4.19 7.46
C SER A 128 12.05 -3.54 6.34
N GLU A 129 11.44 -3.33 5.17
CA GLU A 129 12.10 -2.69 4.01
C GLU A 129 12.55 -1.25 4.34
N ARG A 130 11.72 -0.49 5.06
CA ARG A 130 12.09 0.87 5.52
C ARG A 130 13.22 0.84 6.54
N ALA A 131 13.18 -0.10 7.49
CA ALA A 131 14.24 -0.25 8.49
C ALA A 131 15.59 -0.61 7.83
N GLN A 132 15.59 -1.51 6.85
CA GLN A 132 16.79 -1.86 6.08
C GLN A 132 17.36 -0.67 5.31
N LYS A 133 16.51 0.11 4.63
CA LYS A 133 16.94 1.33 3.93
C LYS A 133 17.53 2.36 4.87
N ALA A 134 16.91 2.57 6.03
CA ALA A 134 17.43 3.48 7.06
C ALA A 134 18.80 3.03 7.58
N ALA A 135 18.97 1.74 7.87
CA ALA A 135 20.25 1.18 8.29
C ALA A 135 21.35 1.31 7.23
N MET A 136 21.00 1.11 5.94
CA MET A 136 21.93 1.30 4.83
C MET A 136 22.35 2.77 4.68
N ALA A 137 21.41 3.71 4.78
CA ALA A 137 21.71 5.14 4.74
C ALA A 137 22.61 5.58 5.91
N GLU A 138 22.40 5.03 7.10
CA GLU A 138 23.22 5.29 8.29
C GLU A 138 24.67 4.80 8.09
N ARG A 139 24.83 3.58 7.55
CA ARG A 139 26.15 3.04 7.19
C ARG A 139 26.86 3.86 6.11
N ALA A 140 26.14 4.29 5.07
CA ALA A 140 26.69 5.14 4.03
C ALA A 140 27.14 6.51 4.57
N LYS A 141 26.38 7.08 5.50
CA LYS A 141 26.76 8.33 6.19
C LYS A 141 28.04 8.15 6.99
N LYS A 142 28.14 7.09 7.80
CA LYS A 142 29.36 6.77 8.57
C LYS A 142 30.58 6.55 7.67
N MET A 143 30.40 5.86 6.54
CA MET A 143 31.49 5.63 5.58
C MET A 143 31.96 6.95 4.97
N ARG A 144 31.04 7.84 4.59
CA ARG A 144 31.37 9.18 4.07
C ARG A 144 32.05 10.05 5.12
N GLU A 145 31.62 9.99 6.38
CA GLU A 145 32.27 10.71 7.49
C GLU A 145 33.68 10.19 7.75
N ALA A 146 33.87 8.86 7.77
CA ALA A 146 35.20 8.25 7.94
C ALA A 146 36.14 8.54 6.75
N GLU A 147 35.60 8.61 5.53
CA GLU A 147 36.37 8.98 4.35
C GLU A 147 36.80 10.46 4.38
N LYS A 148 35.91 11.36 4.80
CA LYS A 148 36.26 12.77 5.05
C LYS A 148 37.32 12.91 6.13
N GLU A 149 37.24 12.13 7.20
CA GLU A 149 38.20 12.14 8.29
C GLU A 149 39.57 11.63 7.81
N ARG A 150 39.62 10.52 7.09
CA ARG A 150 40.85 10.01 6.45
C ARG A 150 41.47 11.02 5.48
N ARG A 151 40.65 11.71 4.68
CA ARG A 151 41.13 12.74 3.75
C ARG A 151 41.76 13.93 4.49
N ARG A 152 41.19 14.33 5.63
CA ARG A 152 41.77 15.34 6.52
C ARG A 152 43.09 14.88 7.14
N GLU A 153 43.19 13.63 7.58
CA GLU A 153 44.41 13.05 8.15
C GLU A 153 45.55 12.92 7.14
N LEU A 154 45.24 12.59 5.88
CA LEU A 154 46.21 12.51 4.78
C LEU A 154 46.70 13.88 4.28
N GLY A 155 46.16 14.98 4.81
CA GLY A 155 46.57 16.33 4.44
C GLY A 155 46.28 16.68 2.98
N GLU A 156 45.36 15.97 2.32
CA GLU A 156 44.88 16.35 1.00
C GLU A 156 44.15 17.69 1.13
N MET A 157 44.69 18.72 0.48
CA MET A 157 43.99 20.00 0.34
C MET A 157 42.65 19.72 -0.35
N VAL A 158 41.57 19.87 0.40
CA VAL A 158 40.22 19.94 -0.18
C VAL A 158 40.23 21.20 -1.02
N ASP A 159 40.15 21.07 -2.35
CA ASP A 159 39.92 22.23 -3.21
C ASP A 159 38.71 22.96 -2.64
N ASP A 160 38.89 24.22 -2.24
CA ASP A 160 37.86 25.04 -1.58
C ASP A 160 36.52 24.96 -2.32
N ASP A 161 36.56 24.75 -3.64
CA ASP A 161 35.41 24.61 -4.54
C ASP A 161 34.51 23.40 -4.23
N GLU A 162 35.05 22.27 -3.74
CA GLU A 162 34.28 21.05 -3.41
C GLU A 162 33.49 21.20 -2.09
N GLU A 163 34.06 21.91 -1.12
CA GLU A 163 33.40 22.20 0.17
C GLU A 163 32.25 23.21 -0.02
N VAL A 164 32.38 24.17 -0.94
CA VAL A 164 31.29 25.10 -1.30
C VAL A 164 30.19 24.43 -2.10
N GLU A 165 30.52 23.42 -2.92
CA GLU A 165 29.55 22.62 -3.64
C GLU A 165 28.76 21.71 -2.69
N GLU A 166 29.43 21.09 -1.71
CA GLU A 166 28.80 20.26 -0.70
C GLU A 166 27.86 21.06 0.23
N LEU A 167 28.28 22.26 0.66
CA LEU A 167 27.44 23.21 1.41
C LEU A 167 26.23 23.68 0.59
N ALA A 168 26.40 23.90 -0.72
CA ALA A 168 25.31 24.30 -1.61
C ALA A 168 24.31 23.15 -1.85
N ALA A 169 24.80 21.92 -2.02
CA ALA A 169 23.95 20.73 -2.16
C ALA A 169 23.15 20.43 -0.89
N ALA A 170 23.76 20.61 0.29
CA ALA A 170 23.07 20.48 1.58
C ALA A 170 21.97 21.53 1.76
N ALA A 171 22.22 22.79 1.36
CA ALA A 171 21.22 23.85 1.39
C ALA A 171 20.07 23.62 0.39
N ALA A 172 20.36 23.07 -0.80
CA ALA A 172 19.34 22.72 -1.79
C ALA A 172 18.45 21.55 -1.32
N ALA A 173 19.04 20.54 -0.67
CA ALA A 173 18.30 19.42 -0.10
C ALA A 173 17.40 19.80 1.08
N ALA A 174 17.72 20.89 1.80
CA ALA A 174 16.94 21.40 2.92
C ALA A 174 15.67 22.20 2.50
N GLY A 175 15.41 22.38 1.20
CA GLY A 175 14.12 22.89 0.71
C GLY A 175 13.75 24.32 1.14
N GLY A 176 14.73 25.18 1.44
CA GLY A 176 14.50 26.53 1.95
C GLY A 176 14.59 27.61 0.87
N GLY A 177 13.48 27.89 0.17
CA GLY A 177 13.33 29.04 -0.74
C GLY A 177 13.17 30.39 -0.02
N GLY A 178 13.95 30.65 1.03
CA GLY A 178 13.89 31.88 1.85
C GLY A 178 15.16 32.73 1.72
N GLU A 179 15.07 34.01 2.11
CA GLU A 179 16.07 35.08 1.94
C GLU A 179 17.54 34.73 2.25
N HIS A 180 17.82 33.72 3.09
CA HIS A 180 19.18 33.23 3.37
C HIS A 180 19.90 32.55 2.19
N GLY A 181 19.19 32.08 1.17
CA GLY A 181 19.83 31.54 -0.05
C GLY A 181 20.57 32.61 -0.86
N LYS A 182 20.16 33.88 -0.75
CA LYS A 182 20.80 35.02 -1.43
C LYS A 182 22.14 35.37 -0.80
N ASP A 183 22.29 35.21 0.51
CA ASP A 183 23.56 35.46 1.21
C ASP A 183 24.66 34.49 0.77
N ALA A 184 24.34 33.21 0.57
CA ALA A 184 25.31 32.23 0.08
C ALA A 184 25.82 32.58 -1.34
N ALA A 185 24.95 33.03 -2.24
CA ALA A 185 25.32 33.50 -3.57
C ALA A 185 26.14 34.81 -3.52
N GLN A 186 25.81 35.70 -2.60
CA GLN A 186 26.52 36.97 -2.40
C GLN A 186 27.93 36.75 -1.83
N ILE A 187 28.09 35.78 -0.92
CA ILE A 187 29.39 35.36 -0.38
C ILE A 187 30.25 34.75 -1.51
N LYS A 188 29.66 33.92 -2.40
CA LYS A 188 30.34 33.39 -3.59
C LYS A 188 30.82 34.51 -4.52
N LEU A 189 29.99 35.52 -4.79
CA LEU A 189 30.35 36.68 -5.62
C LEU A 189 31.48 37.51 -5.02
N ASN A 190 31.46 37.74 -3.70
CA ASN A 190 32.48 38.53 -3.02
C ASN A 190 33.84 37.81 -2.96
N ARG A 191 33.85 36.47 -2.79
CA ARG A 191 35.07 35.67 -2.79
C ARG A 191 35.69 35.57 -4.20
N PHE A 192 34.87 35.41 -5.24
CA PHE A 192 35.32 35.43 -6.63
C PHE A 192 35.95 36.79 -7.03
N LYS A 193 35.32 37.90 -6.65
CA LYS A 193 35.84 39.27 -6.86
C LYS A 193 37.14 39.55 -6.11
N ARG A 194 37.45 38.79 -5.06
CA ARG A 194 38.72 38.91 -4.32
C ARG A 194 39.85 38.16 -5.05
N ARG A 195 39.59 36.94 -5.53
CA ARG A 195 40.55 36.16 -6.35
C ARG A 195 40.95 36.88 -7.65
N LEU A 196 40.00 37.55 -8.32
CA LEU A 196 40.30 38.38 -9.51
C LEU A 196 41.19 39.59 -9.22
N ARG A 197 41.21 40.09 -7.97
CA ARG A 197 42.09 41.18 -7.54
C ARG A 197 43.48 40.69 -7.14
N GLU A 198 43.56 39.48 -6.59
CA GLU A 198 44.80 38.87 -6.14
C GLU A 198 45.62 38.28 -7.32
N GLY A 199 44.98 37.80 -8.38
CA GLY A 199 45.64 37.26 -9.58
C GLY A 199 46.13 38.29 -10.62
N LYS A 200 46.20 39.58 -10.27
CA LYS A 200 46.60 40.68 -11.18
C LYS A 200 47.93 41.35 -10.80
N LYS A 201 48.75 40.68 -9.97
CA LYS A 201 50.12 41.10 -9.64
C LYS A 201 51.14 40.25 -10.38
#